data_AF-A0AAV1RHT1-F1
#
_entry.id   AF-A0AAV1RHT1-F1
#
_cell.length_a   1.000
_cell.length_b   1.000
_cell.length_c   1.000
_cell.angle_alpha   90.00
_cell.angle_beta   90.00
_cell.angle_gamma   90.00
#
_symmetry.space_group_name_H-M   'P 1'
#
loop_
_entity.id
_entity.type
_entity.pdbx_description
1 polymer ?
#
loop_
_entity_poly.entity_id
_entity_poly.type
_entity_poly.pdbx_seq_one_letter_code
_entity_poly.pdbx_strand_id
1 'polypeptide(L)'
;MLNEEQNPFPCFQAIRSDDNVRLATMLFTVTGAATVLFLLLNIARLCHGGVTSLYVRKPEASIDMPIHAFRQPSGYNAPEQVHITQGDHGGRGVIISWVTPLERHPNTVTYWAAEGNHRHKHKTHSTTTFYRYYNYTSGYIHHATIKRLEYDTRYFYELGTGESTRRFSFVTPPKAGPDVPYTFGIIGNTLEHYMSNPKGQAVLFVGDLSYADHYPFHDNLRWDSWGRFVEKSTAYQPWIWTAGNHELDFAPEIVRHFKLISRRN
;
A
#
# COMPACT_ATOMS: atom_id res chain seq x y z
N MET A 1 50.88 -13.51 -101.99
CA MET A 1 50.82 -14.88 -101.44
C MET A 1 51.43 -14.80 -100.05
N LEU A 2 50.73 -14.91 -98.93
CA LEU A 2 49.42 -15.45 -98.57
C LEU A 2 48.89 -14.67 -97.33
N ASN A 3 47.56 -14.54 -97.26
CA ASN A 3 46.61 -14.65 -96.13
C ASN A 3 47.05 -14.18 -94.71
N GLU A 4 46.22 -13.58 -93.86
CA GLU A 4 44.81 -13.90 -93.56
C GLU A 4 44.16 -12.78 -92.71
N GLU A 5 42.83 -12.64 -92.83
CA GLU A 5 41.96 -11.72 -92.07
C GLU A 5 41.89 -12.04 -90.57
N GLN A 6 41.59 -11.03 -89.72
CA GLN A 6 40.41 -11.01 -88.82
C GLN A 6 40.49 -9.85 -87.80
N ASN A 7 39.55 -8.90 -87.92
CA ASN A 7 38.94 -8.20 -86.79
C ASN A 7 37.57 -8.91 -86.59
N PRO A 8 36.90 -8.99 -85.40
CA PRO A 8 36.85 -7.97 -84.35
C PRO A 8 36.79 -8.47 -82.87
N PHE A 9 36.85 -7.53 -81.91
CA PHE A 9 36.37 -7.53 -80.50
C PHE A 9 35.91 -8.87 -79.85
N PRO A 10 36.33 -9.21 -78.59
CA PRO A 10 35.69 -8.60 -77.41
C PRO A 10 36.59 -8.60 -76.15
N CYS A 11 37.25 -7.50 -75.82
CA CYS A 11 37.96 -7.41 -74.52
C CYS A 11 37.57 -6.18 -73.68
N PHE A 12 37.01 -5.14 -74.30
CA PHE A 12 36.66 -3.91 -73.58
C PHE A 12 35.26 -3.88 -72.94
N GLN A 13 34.36 -4.82 -73.27
CA GLN A 13 33.04 -4.91 -72.62
C GLN A 13 33.03 -5.77 -71.35
N ALA A 14 33.92 -6.77 -71.24
CA ALA A 14 33.95 -7.70 -70.11
C ALA A 14 34.49 -7.05 -68.81
N ILE A 15 35.51 -6.21 -68.91
CA ILE A 15 36.13 -5.53 -67.75
C ILE A 15 35.15 -4.51 -67.14
N ARG A 16 34.44 -3.75 -67.99
CA ARG A 16 33.38 -2.81 -67.54
C ARG A 16 32.20 -3.53 -66.88
N SER A 17 31.89 -4.74 -67.36
CA SER A 17 30.84 -5.59 -66.77
C SER A 17 31.24 -6.07 -65.38
N ASP A 18 32.44 -6.61 -65.20
CA ASP A 18 32.90 -7.13 -63.91
C ASP A 18 33.07 -6.04 -62.84
N ASP A 19 33.55 -4.85 -63.21
CA ASP A 19 33.64 -3.72 -62.30
C ASP A 19 32.25 -3.21 -61.89
N ASN A 20 31.29 -3.17 -62.83
CA ASN A 20 29.91 -2.82 -62.53
C ASN A 20 29.21 -3.89 -61.67
N VAL A 21 29.51 -5.18 -61.88
CA VAL A 21 28.99 -6.28 -61.05
C VAL A 21 29.60 -6.24 -59.66
N ARG A 22 30.89 -5.94 -59.51
CA ARG A 22 31.56 -5.75 -58.22
C ARG A 22 31.02 -4.53 -57.49
N LEU A 23 30.84 -3.41 -58.20
CA LEU A 23 30.27 -2.18 -57.64
C LEU A 23 28.80 -2.40 -57.22
N ALA A 24 28.00 -3.08 -58.02
CA ALA A 24 26.62 -3.44 -57.68
C ALA A 24 26.58 -4.37 -56.45
N THR A 25 27.43 -5.40 -56.40
CA THR A 25 27.53 -6.31 -55.25
C THR A 25 27.96 -5.57 -53.97
N MET A 26 28.89 -4.63 -54.10
CA MET A 26 29.33 -3.77 -53.00
C MET A 26 28.21 -2.81 -52.54
N LEU A 27 27.45 -2.23 -53.47
CA LEU A 27 26.29 -1.40 -53.15
C LEU A 27 25.17 -2.22 -52.47
N PHE A 28 24.90 -3.44 -52.94
CA PHE A 28 23.91 -4.34 -52.32
C PHE A 28 24.32 -4.78 -50.91
N THR A 29 25.60 -5.05 -50.66
CA THR A 29 26.08 -5.40 -49.31
C THR A 29 26.05 -4.20 -48.36
N VAL A 30 26.44 -3.02 -48.82
CA VAL A 30 26.40 -1.78 -48.01
C VAL A 30 24.96 -1.38 -47.67
N THR A 31 24.03 -1.46 -48.64
CA THR A 31 22.60 -1.18 -48.40
C THR A 31 21.96 -2.22 -47.50
N GLY A 32 22.31 -3.51 -47.65
CA GLY A 32 21.90 -4.58 -46.74
C GLY A 32 22.39 -4.34 -45.29
N ALA A 33 23.66 -3.98 -45.12
CA ALA A 33 24.21 -3.66 -43.80
C ALA A 33 23.54 -2.42 -43.17
N ALA A 34 23.27 -1.38 -43.97
CA ALA A 34 22.61 -0.16 -43.50
C ALA A 34 21.16 -0.40 -43.07
N THR A 35 20.40 -1.24 -43.80
CA THR A 35 19.02 -1.60 -43.46
C THR A 35 18.95 -2.44 -42.19
N VAL A 36 19.86 -3.40 -42.01
CA VAL A 36 19.97 -4.19 -40.76
C VAL A 36 20.31 -3.27 -39.57
N LEU A 37 21.28 -2.36 -39.73
CA LEU A 37 21.63 -1.40 -38.68
C LEU A 37 20.45 -0.48 -38.33
N PHE A 38 19.72 0.01 -39.33
CA PHE A 38 18.53 0.82 -39.13
C PHE A 38 17.44 0.04 -38.36
N LEU A 39 17.20 -1.23 -38.71
CA LEU A 39 16.26 -2.08 -37.97
C LEU A 39 16.68 -2.27 -36.51
N LEU A 40 17.96 -2.56 -36.25
CA LEU A 40 18.48 -2.74 -34.89
C LEU A 40 18.34 -1.46 -34.05
N LEU A 41 18.60 -0.29 -34.64
CA LEU A 41 18.44 1.00 -33.95
C LEU A 41 16.96 1.31 -33.65
N ASN A 42 16.03 0.92 -34.51
CA ASN A 42 14.59 1.06 -34.25
C ASN A 42 14.12 0.12 -33.14
N ILE A 43 14.59 -1.12 -33.10
CA ILE A 43 14.31 -2.07 -32.01
C ILE A 43 14.84 -1.51 -30.68
N ALA A 44 16.07 -0.97 -30.66
CA ALA A 44 16.65 -0.36 -29.47
C ALA A 44 15.85 0.87 -28.97
N ARG A 45 15.22 1.65 -29.85
CA ARG A 45 14.32 2.75 -29.46
C ARG A 45 12.96 2.28 -28.92
N LEU A 46 12.49 1.11 -29.35
CA LEU A 46 11.26 0.49 -28.84
C LEU A 46 11.49 -0.22 -27.49
N CYS A 47 12.74 -0.60 -27.21
CA CYS A 47 13.14 -1.17 -25.93
C CYS A 47 13.46 -0.06 -24.91
N HIS A 48 12.46 0.34 -24.12
CA HIS A 48 12.73 1.04 -22.86
C HIS A 48 13.29 0.02 -21.85
N GLY A 49 14.60 -0.17 -21.85
CA GLY A 49 15.29 -0.84 -20.73
C GLY A 49 15.04 -0.03 -19.47
N GLY A 50 14.38 -0.62 -18.47
CA GLY A 50 14.10 0.07 -17.21
C GLY A 50 15.38 0.61 -16.59
N VAL A 51 15.38 1.89 -16.20
CA VAL A 51 16.49 2.48 -15.44
C VAL A 51 16.38 1.97 -14.00
N THR A 52 17.21 1.02 -13.63
CA THR A 52 17.33 0.59 -12.23
C THR A 52 18.21 1.57 -11.47
N SER A 53 17.75 1.99 -10.29
CA SER A 53 18.56 2.80 -9.39
C SER A 53 19.84 2.05 -8.98
N LEU A 54 20.95 2.77 -8.80
CA LEU A 54 22.15 2.24 -8.14
C LEU A 54 21.91 1.96 -6.64
N TYR A 55 20.75 2.34 -6.10
CA TYR A 55 20.37 2.06 -4.73
C TYR A 55 20.23 0.55 -4.52
N VAL A 56 21.14 0.00 -3.74
CA VAL A 56 21.05 -1.36 -3.19
C VAL A 56 20.64 -1.21 -1.74
N ARG A 57 19.50 -1.81 -1.35
CA ARG A 57 19.10 -1.88 0.05
C ARG A 57 20.20 -2.63 0.80
N LYS A 58 20.67 -2.07 1.92
CA LYS A 58 21.64 -2.81 2.73
C LYS A 58 21.01 -4.13 3.19
N PRO A 59 21.77 -5.25 3.19
CA PRO A 59 21.22 -6.57 3.44
C PRO A 59 20.82 -6.80 4.90
N GLU A 60 21.17 -5.90 5.82
CA GLU A 60 20.80 -6.03 7.22
C GLU A 60 19.30 -5.87 7.41
N ALA A 61 18.70 -6.78 8.18
CA ALA A 61 17.32 -6.67 8.59
C ALA A 61 17.10 -5.39 9.40
N SER A 62 15.94 -4.76 9.21
CA SER A 62 15.50 -3.69 10.11
C SER A 62 15.37 -4.22 11.53
N ILE A 63 15.70 -3.40 12.51
CA ILE A 63 15.51 -3.72 13.93
C ILE A 63 14.11 -3.28 14.32
N ASP A 64 13.33 -4.19 14.89
CA ASP A 64 12.00 -3.87 15.38
C ASP A 64 12.04 -2.88 16.53
N MET A 65 11.10 -1.94 16.49
CA MET A 65 10.94 -0.98 17.56
C MET A 65 10.54 -1.70 18.86
N PRO A 66 11.06 -1.27 20.02
CA PRO A 66 10.67 -1.87 21.29
C PRO A 66 9.18 -1.63 21.59
N ILE A 67 8.46 -2.64 22.12
CA ILE A 67 7.02 -2.54 22.45
C ILE A 67 6.70 -1.31 23.33
N HIS A 68 7.59 -1.01 24.27
CA HIS A 68 7.42 0.10 25.22
C HIS A 68 7.63 1.50 24.60
N ALA A 69 8.05 1.59 23.34
CA ALA A 69 8.12 2.86 22.60
C ALA A 69 6.72 3.42 22.31
N PHE A 70 5.70 2.56 22.22
CA PHE A 70 4.31 2.94 21.94
C PHE A 70 3.45 2.71 23.17
N ARG A 71 3.52 3.65 24.11
CA ARG A 71 2.79 3.60 25.37
C ARG A 71 1.30 3.82 25.19
N GLN A 72 0.52 3.25 26.10
CA GLN A 72 -0.92 3.48 26.17
C GLN A 72 -1.22 4.97 26.45
N PRO A 73 -2.32 5.53 25.91
CA PRO A 73 -2.78 6.85 26.28
C PRO A 73 -3.06 6.95 27.78
N SER A 74 -2.78 8.12 28.36
CA SER A 74 -3.09 8.38 29.77
C SER A 74 -4.60 8.43 30.01
N GLY A 75 -5.03 7.97 31.18
CA GLY A 75 -6.42 8.01 31.62
C GLY A 75 -7.00 6.62 31.87
N TYR A 76 -7.98 6.54 32.77
CA TYR A 76 -8.65 5.28 33.07
C TYR A 76 -9.39 4.76 31.83
N ASN A 77 -9.07 3.55 31.39
CA ASN A 77 -9.70 2.90 30.24
C ASN A 77 -9.67 3.76 28.95
N ALA A 78 -8.63 4.59 28.77
CA ALA A 78 -8.53 5.49 27.64
C ALA A 78 -8.56 4.70 26.31
N PRO A 79 -9.38 5.11 25.32
CA PRO A 79 -9.38 4.50 24.00
C PRO A 79 -8.00 4.54 23.36
N GLU A 80 -7.56 3.45 22.77
CA GLU A 80 -6.27 3.36 22.07
C GLU A 80 -6.40 2.61 20.74
N GLN A 81 -5.33 2.61 19.96
CA GLN A 81 -5.26 1.91 18.68
C GLN A 81 -6.36 2.38 17.71
N VAL A 82 -6.67 3.68 17.73
CA VAL A 82 -7.79 4.25 16.98
C VAL A 82 -7.48 4.20 15.48
N HIS A 83 -8.41 3.62 14.72
CA HIS A 83 -8.28 3.51 13.27
C HIS A 83 -9.63 3.64 12.58
N ILE A 84 -9.61 4.27 11.39
CA ILE A 84 -10.79 4.46 10.57
C ILE A 84 -10.60 3.84 9.19
N THR A 85 -11.70 3.40 8.59
CA THR A 85 -11.73 2.98 7.18
C THR A 85 -13.08 3.33 6.55
N GLN A 86 -13.15 3.28 5.23
CA GLN A 86 -14.40 3.53 4.51
C GLN A 86 -15.46 2.48 4.89
N GLY A 87 -16.66 2.95 5.24
CA GLY A 87 -17.73 2.14 5.81
C GLY A 87 -18.92 1.86 4.89
N ASP A 88 -18.88 2.35 3.66
CA ASP A 88 -19.87 2.07 2.61
C ASP A 88 -19.22 2.12 1.22
N HIS A 89 -19.96 1.72 0.19
CA HIS A 89 -19.45 1.80 -1.19
C HIS A 89 -19.32 3.25 -1.69
N GLY A 90 -20.18 4.15 -1.20
CA GLY A 90 -20.32 5.51 -1.72
C GLY A 90 -19.34 6.54 -1.16
N GLY A 91 -18.59 6.24 -0.08
CA GLY A 91 -17.74 7.21 0.60
C GLY A 91 -18.49 8.11 1.60
N ARG A 92 -19.72 7.76 1.96
CA ARG A 92 -20.55 8.47 2.97
C ARG A 92 -20.65 7.74 4.30
N GLY A 93 -19.95 6.62 4.42
CA GLY A 93 -19.82 5.83 5.61
C GLY A 93 -18.38 5.75 6.06
N VAL A 94 -18.16 5.77 7.37
CA VAL A 94 -16.84 5.55 7.99
C VAL A 94 -17.03 4.56 9.13
N ILE A 95 -16.19 3.53 9.17
CA ILE A 95 -16.07 2.64 10.33
C ILE A 95 -14.98 3.22 11.21
N ILE A 96 -15.31 3.49 12.46
CA ILE A 96 -14.38 3.93 13.49
C ILE A 96 -14.18 2.77 14.45
N SER A 97 -12.92 2.41 14.66
CA SER A 97 -12.51 1.30 15.49
C SER A 97 -11.51 1.75 16.54
N TRP A 98 -11.59 1.16 17.73
CA TRP A 98 -10.68 1.43 18.83
C TRP A 98 -10.66 0.29 19.84
N VAL A 99 -9.68 0.30 20.73
CA VAL A 99 -9.57 -0.65 21.85
C VAL A 99 -9.73 0.09 23.17
N THR A 100 -10.48 -0.50 24.12
CA THR A 100 -10.44 -0.09 25.54
C THR A 100 -9.76 -1.19 26.37
N PRO A 101 -8.68 -0.88 27.11
CA PRO A 101 -7.83 -1.92 27.70
C PRO A 101 -8.38 -2.58 28.96
N LEU A 102 -9.30 -1.93 29.68
CA LEU A 102 -9.74 -2.37 31.02
C LEU A 102 -11.22 -2.76 31.08
N GLU A 103 -12.10 -1.96 30.48
CA GLU A 103 -13.55 -2.17 30.54
C GLU A 103 -14.21 -2.05 29.17
N ARG A 104 -15.36 -2.72 29.03
CA ARG A 104 -16.17 -2.74 27.79
C ARG A 104 -16.83 -1.40 27.46
N HIS A 105 -17.00 -0.50 28.43
CA HIS A 105 -17.69 0.77 28.23
C HIS A 105 -16.75 1.95 28.50
N PRO A 106 -17.00 3.13 27.89
CA PRO A 106 -18.07 3.43 26.92
C PRO A 106 -17.80 2.85 25.52
N ASN A 107 -18.86 2.43 24.84
CA ASN A 107 -18.82 1.84 23.49
C ASN A 107 -19.53 2.75 22.46
N THR A 108 -19.36 4.06 22.59
CA THR A 108 -20.05 5.05 21.75
C THR A 108 -19.09 6.01 21.10
N VAL A 109 -19.39 6.39 19.86
CA VAL A 109 -18.73 7.49 19.16
C VAL A 109 -19.65 8.69 19.17
N THR A 110 -19.13 9.84 19.59
CA THR A 110 -19.82 11.13 19.44
C THR A 110 -19.18 11.91 18.30
N TYR A 111 -19.94 12.41 17.32
CA TYR A 111 -19.38 13.04 16.12
C TYR A 111 -20.22 14.22 15.61
N TRP A 112 -19.58 15.16 14.91
CA TRP A 112 -20.24 16.34 14.33
C TRP A 112 -19.40 16.93 13.18
N ALA A 113 -20.06 17.64 12.26
CA ALA A 113 -19.38 18.35 11.18
C ALA A 113 -18.66 19.60 11.74
N ALA A 114 -17.46 19.91 11.23
CA ALA A 114 -16.68 21.07 11.65
C ALA A 114 -17.36 22.40 11.26
N GLU A 115 -18.02 22.41 10.11
CA GLU A 115 -18.64 23.59 9.49
C GLU A 115 -20.10 23.29 9.11
N GLY A 116 -20.87 24.33 8.78
CA GLY A 116 -22.28 24.23 8.39
C GLY A 116 -23.29 24.29 9.55
N ASN A 117 -24.58 24.13 9.21
CA ASN A 117 -25.72 24.21 10.15
C ASN A 117 -25.89 22.94 11.01
N HIS A 118 -25.11 21.89 10.76
CA HIS A 118 -25.22 20.58 11.42
C HIS A 118 -24.14 20.35 12.49
N ARG A 119 -23.90 21.36 13.33
CA ARG A 119 -22.95 21.29 14.47
C ARG A 119 -23.46 20.48 15.66
N HIS A 120 -24.68 19.94 15.59
CA HIS A 120 -25.20 19.08 16.63
C HIS A 120 -24.38 17.79 16.74
N LYS A 121 -24.02 17.45 17.97
CA LYS A 121 -23.33 16.20 18.27
C LYS A 121 -24.29 15.03 18.06
N HIS A 122 -23.92 14.14 17.16
CA HIS A 122 -24.58 12.85 16.96
C HIS A 122 -23.85 11.79 17.78
N LYS A 123 -24.56 10.71 18.12
CA LYS A 123 -23.98 9.56 18.81
C LYS A 123 -24.33 8.28 18.08
N THR A 124 -23.37 7.38 17.97
CA THR A 124 -23.58 6.01 17.46
C THR A 124 -22.93 5.00 18.40
N HIS A 125 -23.48 3.80 18.49
CA HIS A 125 -22.96 2.71 19.32
C HIS A 125 -22.09 1.78 18.48
N SER A 126 -21.02 1.25 19.07
CA SER A 126 -20.21 0.19 18.48
C SER A 126 -20.73 -1.19 18.85
N THR A 127 -20.42 -2.16 17.99
CA THR A 127 -20.33 -3.56 18.40
C THR A 127 -18.97 -3.76 19.06
N THR A 128 -18.96 -4.47 20.19
CA THR A 128 -17.74 -4.77 20.95
C THR A 128 -17.45 -6.26 20.96
N THR A 129 -16.22 -6.62 20.65
CA THR A 129 -15.67 -7.98 20.68
C THR A 129 -14.37 -8.01 21.48
N PHE A 130 -13.86 -9.21 21.73
CA PHE A 130 -12.50 -9.45 22.20
C PHE A 130 -12.10 -10.85 21.73
N TYR A 131 -10.81 -11.15 21.74
CA TYR A 131 -10.33 -12.48 21.40
C TYR A 131 -9.26 -12.96 22.38
N ARG A 132 -8.97 -14.25 22.30
CA ARG A 132 -7.86 -14.88 23.01
C ARG A 132 -7.01 -15.59 21.96
N TYR A 133 -5.70 -15.44 22.06
CA TYR A 133 -4.73 -16.11 21.21
C TYR A 133 -3.63 -16.66 22.09
N TYR A 134 -3.48 -17.97 22.15
CA TYR A 134 -2.62 -18.63 23.13
C TYR A 134 -2.86 -18.12 24.58
N ASN A 135 -1.84 -17.56 25.23
CA ASN A 135 -1.91 -16.96 26.56
C ASN A 135 -2.32 -15.48 26.55
N TYR A 136 -2.45 -14.86 25.38
CA TYR A 136 -2.88 -13.49 25.22
C TYR A 136 -4.41 -13.38 25.25
N THR A 137 -4.91 -12.30 25.87
CA THR A 137 -6.30 -11.88 25.83
C THR A 137 -6.32 -10.40 25.45
N SER A 138 -7.06 -10.06 24.40
CA SER A 138 -7.13 -8.68 23.92
C SER A 138 -7.87 -7.79 24.90
N GLY A 139 -7.67 -6.48 24.75
CA GLY A 139 -8.65 -5.50 25.24
C GLY A 139 -10.00 -5.65 24.54
N TYR A 140 -10.94 -4.77 24.86
CA TYR A 140 -12.25 -4.73 24.21
C TYR A 140 -12.15 -3.93 22.92
N ILE A 141 -12.42 -4.60 21.80
CA ILE A 141 -12.31 -4.04 20.44
C ILE A 141 -13.69 -3.56 20.01
N HIS A 142 -13.77 -2.30 19.59
CA HIS A 142 -15.00 -1.64 19.22
C HIS A 142 -15.02 -1.31 17.74
N HIS A 143 -16.17 -1.50 17.10
CA HIS A 143 -16.41 -1.07 15.73
C HIS A 143 -17.75 -0.33 15.62
N ALA A 144 -17.72 0.95 15.25
CA ALA A 144 -18.92 1.75 15.01
C ALA A 144 -18.96 2.25 13.57
N THR A 145 -20.04 1.98 12.85
CA THR A 145 -20.25 2.54 11.51
C THR A 145 -21.08 3.82 11.60
N ILE A 146 -20.49 4.93 11.18
CA ILE A 146 -21.22 6.17 10.89
C ILE A 146 -21.65 6.13 9.43
N LYS A 147 -22.88 6.56 9.13
CA LYS A 147 -23.47 6.52 7.78
C LYS A 147 -24.08 7.88 7.44
N ARG A 148 -24.34 8.09 6.15
CA ARG A 148 -25.01 9.30 5.61
C ARG A 148 -24.24 10.60 5.89
N LEU A 149 -22.92 10.54 5.97
CA LEU A 149 -22.07 11.72 6.06
C LEU A 149 -22.18 12.56 4.77
N GLU A 150 -21.88 13.84 4.88
CA GLU A 150 -21.70 14.73 3.74
C GLU A 150 -20.36 14.44 3.07
N TYR A 151 -20.27 14.65 1.75
CA TYR A 151 -19.01 14.53 1.01
C TYR A 151 -18.11 15.72 1.28
N ASP A 152 -16.80 15.54 1.08
CA ASP A 152 -15.79 16.61 1.19
C ASP A 152 -15.93 17.47 2.45
N THR A 153 -16.25 16.81 3.57
CA THR A 153 -16.61 17.48 4.83
C THR A 153 -15.73 16.98 5.96
N ARG A 154 -15.18 17.93 6.72
CA ARG A 154 -14.42 17.62 7.93
C ARG A 154 -15.39 17.28 9.08
N TYR A 155 -15.18 16.12 9.69
CA TYR A 155 -15.88 15.69 10.89
C TYR A 155 -14.93 15.57 12.07
N PHE A 156 -15.38 16.00 13.24
CA PHE A 156 -14.76 15.65 14.51
C PHE A 156 -15.47 14.44 15.10
N TYR A 157 -14.70 13.62 15.82
CA TYR A 157 -15.27 12.55 16.63
C TYR A 157 -14.54 12.40 17.96
N GLU A 158 -15.28 11.95 18.97
CA GLU A 158 -14.83 11.73 20.33
C GLU A 158 -15.13 10.30 20.76
N LEU A 159 -14.15 9.71 21.44
CA LEU A 159 -14.19 8.39 22.06
C LEU A 159 -13.88 8.52 23.55
N GLY A 160 -14.36 7.57 24.36
CA GLY A 160 -14.16 7.60 25.81
C GLY A 160 -15.12 8.55 26.53
N THR A 161 -14.87 8.75 27.82
CA THR A 161 -15.69 9.57 28.72
C THR A 161 -14.84 10.25 29.78
N GLY A 162 -15.27 11.41 30.27
CA GLY A 162 -14.57 12.15 31.33
C GLY A 162 -13.15 12.52 30.93
N GLU A 163 -12.21 12.37 31.86
CA GLU A 163 -10.78 12.67 31.68
C GLU A 163 -10.09 11.79 30.61
N SER A 164 -10.68 10.65 30.26
CA SER A 164 -10.15 9.73 29.24
C SER A 164 -10.72 10.00 27.83
N THR A 165 -11.44 11.10 27.64
CA THR A 165 -12.02 11.45 26.33
C THR A 165 -10.92 11.84 25.35
N ARG A 166 -10.90 11.20 24.18
CA ARG A 166 -9.96 11.50 23.09
C ARG A 166 -10.71 12.01 21.88
N ARG A 167 -10.21 13.10 21.29
CA ARG A 167 -10.82 13.75 20.11
C ARG A 167 -9.90 13.62 18.90
N PHE A 168 -10.53 13.35 17.76
CA PHE A 168 -9.88 13.19 16.46
C PHE A 168 -10.71 13.89 15.38
N SER A 169 -10.22 13.87 14.14
CA SER A 169 -10.97 14.37 12.99
C SER A 169 -10.60 13.63 11.72
N PHE A 170 -11.53 13.55 10.76
CA PHE A 170 -11.27 13.06 9.42
C PHE A 170 -12.01 13.92 8.39
N VAL A 171 -11.67 13.75 7.12
CA VAL A 171 -12.38 14.40 6.00
C VAL A 171 -12.98 13.30 5.13
N THR A 172 -14.29 13.37 4.87
CA THR A 172 -14.94 12.45 3.92
C THR A 172 -14.46 12.72 2.50
N PRO A 173 -14.40 11.71 1.62
CA PRO A 173 -13.99 11.92 0.25
C PRO A 173 -14.98 12.83 -0.50
N PRO A 174 -14.55 13.49 -1.58
CA PRO A 174 -15.47 14.11 -2.52
C PRO A 174 -16.39 13.05 -3.15
N LYS A 175 -17.55 13.48 -3.63
CA LYS A 175 -18.49 12.59 -4.33
C LYS A 175 -17.80 12.02 -5.57
N ALA A 176 -17.86 10.70 -5.75
CA ALA A 176 -17.25 10.04 -6.90
C ALA A 176 -17.75 10.63 -8.24
N GLY A 177 -16.81 10.80 -9.18
CA GLY A 177 -17.04 11.31 -10.51
C GLY A 177 -15.81 11.10 -11.40
N PRO A 178 -15.95 11.21 -12.73
CA PRO A 178 -14.87 10.87 -13.68
C PRO A 178 -13.61 11.73 -13.52
N ASP A 179 -13.76 12.99 -13.12
CA ASP A 179 -12.67 13.97 -13.05
C ASP A 179 -12.36 14.42 -11.62
N VAL A 180 -12.72 13.60 -10.62
CA VAL A 180 -12.57 13.95 -9.20
C VAL A 180 -11.16 13.54 -8.73
N PRO A 181 -10.28 14.48 -8.37
CA PRO A 181 -8.95 14.16 -7.91
C PRO A 181 -8.98 13.54 -6.51
N TYR A 182 -8.15 12.52 -6.30
CA TYR A 182 -7.95 11.91 -4.99
C TYR A 182 -6.54 11.33 -4.88
N THR A 183 -5.88 11.54 -3.74
CA THR A 183 -4.49 11.10 -3.54
C THR A 183 -4.42 9.95 -2.54
N PHE A 184 -4.10 8.76 -3.05
CA PHE A 184 -3.81 7.59 -2.23
C PHE A 184 -2.32 7.51 -1.90
N GLY A 185 -2.02 7.29 -0.62
CA GLY A 185 -0.72 6.76 -0.21
C GLY A 185 -0.66 5.26 -0.44
N ILE A 186 0.49 4.78 -0.93
CA ILE A 186 0.79 3.34 -0.99
C ILE A 186 2.00 3.15 -0.09
N ILE A 187 1.84 2.45 1.02
CA ILE A 187 2.89 2.27 2.02
C ILE A 187 3.52 0.89 1.84
N GLY A 188 4.84 0.88 1.60
CA GLY A 188 5.65 -0.34 1.59
C GLY A 188 7.03 -0.17 2.24
N ASN A 189 7.32 0.99 2.87
CA ASN A 189 8.62 1.22 3.53
C ASN A 189 8.51 1.95 4.87
N THR A 190 8.15 3.25 4.91
CA THR A 190 8.08 3.99 6.19
C THR A 190 6.84 4.88 6.32
N LEU A 191 6.20 4.81 7.51
CA LEU A 191 5.04 5.63 7.86
C LEU A 191 5.40 7.13 7.91
N GLU A 192 6.58 7.49 8.41
CA GLU A 192 6.98 8.89 8.55
C GLU A 192 7.15 9.59 7.21
N HIS A 193 7.69 8.89 6.21
CA HIS A 193 7.81 9.44 4.87
C HIS A 193 6.44 9.68 4.23
N TYR A 194 5.48 8.79 4.49
CA TYR A 194 4.11 9.01 4.06
C TYR A 194 3.49 10.23 4.76
N MET A 195 3.62 10.30 6.09
CA MET A 195 3.04 11.38 6.90
C MET A 195 3.69 12.75 6.64
N SER A 196 4.90 12.82 6.11
CA SER A 196 5.54 14.09 5.71
C SER A 196 4.91 14.71 4.47
N ASN A 197 4.12 13.95 3.69
CA ASN A 197 3.37 14.46 2.56
C ASN A 197 1.93 14.85 2.97
N PRO A 198 1.60 16.14 3.04
CA PRO A 198 0.28 16.60 3.48
C PRO A 198 -0.84 16.30 2.47
N LYS A 199 -0.51 15.81 1.26
CA LYS A 199 -1.50 15.55 0.21
C LYS A 199 -2.17 14.18 0.34
N GLY A 200 -1.64 13.26 1.16
CA GLY A 200 -2.25 11.95 1.36
C GLY A 200 -3.65 12.09 1.98
N GLN A 201 -4.65 11.49 1.34
CA GLN A 201 -6.05 11.55 1.80
C GLN A 201 -6.57 10.21 2.32
N ALA A 202 -6.01 9.11 1.81
CA ALA A 202 -6.25 7.75 2.26
C ALA A 202 -5.00 6.90 2.00
N VAL A 203 -4.92 5.74 2.64
CA VAL A 203 -3.85 4.76 2.42
C VAL A 203 -4.41 3.48 1.83
N LEU A 204 -3.77 2.97 0.79
CA LEU A 204 -3.89 1.58 0.37
C LEU A 204 -2.77 0.79 1.07
N PHE A 205 -3.14 -0.05 2.04
CA PHE A 205 -2.18 -0.86 2.78
C PHE A 205 -2.25 -2.31 2.28
N VAL A 206 -1.13 -2.78 1.71
CA VAL A 206 -1.08 -4.00 0.88
C VAL A 206 -0.64 -5.25 1.66
N GLY A 207 -1.17 -5.41 2.87
CA GLY A 207 -0.90 -6.59 3.72
C GLY A 207 0.37 -6.48 4.55
N ASP A 208 0.57 -7.49 5.39
CA ASP A 208 1.68 -7.67 6.33
C ASP A 208 1.84 -6.46 7.26
N LEU A 209 0.92 -6.37 8.23
CA LEU A 209 0.76 -5.22 9.10
C LEU A 209 1.81 -5.21 10.21
N SER A 210 1.66 -6.11 11.20
CA SER A 210 2.40 -6.04 12.45
C SER A 210 3.60 -6.98 12.54
N TYR A 211 3.61 -8.05 11.71
CA TYR A 211 4.56 -9.15 11.81
C TYR A 211 4.64 -9.76 13.22
N ALA A 212 3.51 -9.78 13.95
CA ALA A 212 3.44 -10.38 15.29
C ALA A 212 3.78 -11.88 15.28
N ASP A 213 3.54 -12.56 14.16
CA ASP A 213 3.82 -13.98 13.93
C ASP A 213 5.33 -14.33 13.89
N HIS A 214 6.20 -13.34 13.70
CA HIS A 214 7.65 -13.53 13.87
C HIS A 214 8.09 -13.75 15.32
N TYR A 215 7.23 -13.42 16.28
CA TYR A 215 7.56 -13.51 17.70
C TYR A 215 7.11 -14.85 18.30
N PRO A 216 7.79 -15.34 19.36
CA PRO A 216 7.40 -16.58 20.03
C PRO A 216 5.91 -16.60 20.37
N PHE A 217 5.22 -17.66 19.94
CA PHE A 217 3.78 -17.85 20.12
C PHE A 217 2.88 -16.78 19.48
N HIS A 218 3.39 -16.08 18.46
CA HIS A 218 2.74 -14.95 17.80
C HIS A 218 2.35 -13.90 18.85
N ASP A 219 3.33 -13.26 19.48
CA ASP A 219 3.09 -12.34 20.59
C ASP A 219 2.16 -11.17 20.17
N ASN A 220 0.88 -11.29 20.50
CA ASN A 220 -0.17 -10.35 20.07
C ASN A 220 -0.04 -8.98 20.77
N LEU A 221 0.87 -8.81 21.75
CA LEU A 221 1.27 -7.48 22.20
C LEU A 221 1.92 -6.64 21.08
N ARG A 222 2.46 -7.31 20.04
CA ARG A 222 2.97 -6.66 18.84
C ARG A 222 1.86 -6.00 18.03
N TRP A 223 0.70 -6.65 17.88
CA TRP A 223 -0.50 -6.03 17.31
C TRP A 223 -0.91 -4.77 18.08
N ASP A 224 -0.95 -4.85 19.40
CA ASP A 224 -1.30 -3.71 20.26
C ASP A 224 -0.32 -2.54 20.07
N SER A 225 0.99 -2.82 20.04
CA SER A 225 2.03 -1.81 19.84
C SER A 225 1.98 -1.19 18.44
N TRP A 226 1.70 -2.00 17.42
CA TRP A 226 1.56 -1.56 16.05
C TRP A 226 0.33 -0.65 15.88
N GLY A 227 -0.80 -1.03 16.47
CA GLY A 227 -2.02 -0.22 16.47
C GLY A 227 -1.79 1.15 17.11
N ARG A 228 -1.04 1.22 18.22
CA ARG A 228 -0.65 2.49 18.85
C ARG A 228 0.34 3.30 18.00
N PHE A 229 1.25 2.63 17.28
CA PHE A 229 2.20 3.28 16.38
C PHE A 229 1.52 3.96 15.18
N VAL A 230 0.58 3.27 14.52
CA VAL A 230 -0.05 3.78 13.29
C VAL A 230 -1.21 4.75 13.56
N GLU A 231 -1.71 4.81 14.81
CA GLU A 231 -2.85 5.65 15.23
C GLU A 231 -2.72 7.11 14.78
N LYS A 232 -1.51 7.66 14.84
CA LYS A 232 -1.19 9.02 14.39
C LYS A 232 -1.54 9.30 12.92
N SER A 233 -1.72 8.25 12.11
CA SER A 233 -2.28 8.33 10.76
C SER A 233 -3.70 7.76 10.72
N THR A 234 -3.91 6.53 11.21
CA THR A 234 -5.15 5.79 11.00
C THR A 234 -6.35 6.40 11.71
N ALA A 235 -6.15 7.20 12.74
CA ALA A 235 -7.25 7.90 13.41
C ALA A 235 -7.76 9.13 12.62
N TYR A 236 -7.01 9.58 11.60
CA TYR A 236 -7.29 10.84 10.91
C TYR A 236 -7.61 10.68 9.42
N GLN A 237 -7.24 9.55 8.83
CA GLN A 237 -7.53 9.22 7.43
C GLN A 237 -7.76 7.72 7.24
N PRO A 238 -8.64 7.33 6.31
CA PRO A 238 -8.95 5.94 6.10
C PRO A 238 -7.76 5.17 5.55
N TRP A 239 -7.46 4.04 6.18
CA TRP A 239 -6.62 3.01 5.59
C TRP A 239 -7.52 1.91 5.03
N ILE A 240 -7.27 1.51 3.79
CA ILE A 240 -7.94 0.42 3.12
C ILE A 240 -7.06 -0.82 3.28
N TRP A 241 -7.62 -1.80 3.98
CA TRP A 241 -6.88 -2.96 4.48
C TRP A 241 -6.87 -4.10 3.46
N THR A 242 -5.69 -4.69 3.27
CA THR A 242 -5.51 -5.97 2.58
C THR A 242 -4.88 -6.93 3.57
N ALA A 243 -5.25 -8.22 3.51
CA ALA A 243 -4.59 -9.26 4.29
C ALA A 243 -3.40 -9.81 3.50
N GLY A 244 -2.21 -9.79 4.12
CA GLY A 244 -1.02 -10.46 3.63
C GLY A 244 -0.88 -11.88 4.20
N ASN A 245 0.26 -12.51 3.97
CA ASN A 245 0.52 -13.85 4.52
C ASN A 245 0.78 -13.82 6.01
N HIS A 246 1.32 -12.71 6.56
CA HIS A 246 1.57 -12.54 7.99
C HIS A 246 0.27 -12.37 8.82
N GLU A 247 -0.88 -12.15 8.17
CA GLU A 247 -2.20 -12.10 8.83
C GLU A 247 -2.93 -13.45 8.87
N LEU A 248 -2.36 -14.52 8.28
CA LEU A 248 -2.99 -15.84 8.31
C LEU A 248 -3.01 -16.45 9.72
N ASP A 249 -2.00 -16.12 10.53
CA ASP A 249 -1.85 -16.57 11.92
C ASP A 249 -2.05 -18.09 12.13
N PHE A 250 -1.65 -18.88 11.13
CA PHE A 250 -1.78 -20.33 11.15
C PHE A 250 -0.62 -20.98 11.93
N ALA A 251 -0.86 -21.32 13.20
CA ALA A 251 0.12 -21.87 14.13
C ALA A 251 -0.36 -23.17 14.81
N PRO A 252 -0.36 -24.32 14.12
CA PRO A 252 -0.90 -25.58 14.63
C PRO A 252 -0.19 -26.11 15.89
N GLU A 253 1.09 -25.76 16.10
CA GLU A 253 1.89 -26.09 17.28
C GLU A 253 1.40 -25.42 18.56
N ILE A 254 0.81 -24.23 18.46
CA ILE A 254 0.20 -23.49 19.58
C ILE A 254 -1.08 -24.21 20.04
N VAL A 255 -1.90 -24.68 19.10
CA VAL A 255 -3.18 -25.36 19.36
C VAL A 255 -2.99 -26.69 20.08
N ARG A 256 -1.89 -27.43 19.80
CA ARG A 256 -1.62 -28.72 20.47
C ARG A 256 -1.38 -28.60 21.98
N HIS A 257 -0.90 -27.45 22.46
CA HIS A 257 -0.69 -27.19 23.89
C HIS A 257 -2.00 -26.90 24.66
N PHE A 258 -3.11 -26.64 23.98
CA PHE A 258 -4.41 -26.33 24.60
C PHE A 258 -5.22 -27.55 25.07
N LYS A 259 -4.80 -28.78 24.74
CA LYS A 259 -5.54 -30.00 25.13
C LYS A 259 -5.36 -30.41 26.60
N LEU A 260 -4.57 -29.66 27.38
CA LEU A 260 -4.26 -29.92 28.79
C LEU A 260 -4.40 -28.65 29.64
N ILE A 261 -5.60 -28.05 29.73
CA ILE A 261 -6.04 -27.29 30.93
C ILE A 261 -7.57 -27.31 30.96
N SER A 262 -8.11 -27.90 32.03
CA SER A 262 -9.53 -27.94 32.37
C SER A 262 -10.11 -26.54 32.50
N ARG A 263 -11.32 -26.35 31.96
CA ARG A 263 -12.17 -25.18 32.20
C ARG A 263 -12.32 -24.91 33.70
N ARG A 264 -12.35 -23.65 34.12
CA ARG A 264 -12.98 -23.24 35.37
C ARG A 264 -14.27 -22.48 35.07
N ASN A 265 -15.24 -22.76 35.94
CA ASN A 265 -16.58 -22.16 36.05
C ASN A 265 -16.53 -20.64 36.14
#